data_AF-A0A971DVP2-F1
#
_entry.id   AF-A0A971DVP2-F1
#
_cell.length_a   1.000
_cell.length_b   1.000
_cell.length_c   1.000
_cell.angle_alpha   90.00
_cell.angle_beta   90.00
_cell.angle_gamma   90.00
#
_symmetry.space_group_name_H-M   'P 1'
#
loop_
_entity.id
_entity.type
_entity.pdbx_description
1 polymer ?
#
loop_
_entity_poly.entity_id
_entity_poly.type
_entity_poly.pdbx_seq_one_letter_code
_entity_poly.pdbx_strand_id
1 'polypeptide(L)'
;MAQFNITITEELLHGLFLSNGRDEAFSKLLEEIFNQVLLAQSSEQVGAEPYERTEERTAYRNGFRDRQMTTRVGTLTLRVPRHRNGKFSTELFARYQRSEQALILAMMEMVINGVSTRKVEAITQELCGKSFSKSTVSALCKQLDPMVHAFRTRPLESHYPFLIVDALYLKVREDHRVQSRGLLIAVGVNEAGYREIIGFQVANTETESSWGEFFASLKERGLKDVRLITSDNHKGLVNAVKRHFQGTTWQRCQTHFSRN
;
A
#
# COMPACT_ATOMS: atom_id res chain seq x y z
N MET A 1 1.11 -30.04 18.94
CA MET A 1 1.44 -29.81 17.51
C MET A 1 0.45 -30.61 16.70
N ALA A 2 -0.36 -29.98 15.84
CA ALA A 2 -1.23 -30.70 14.93
C ALA A 2 -0.38 -31.37 13.84
N GLN A 3 -0.55 -32.69 13.64
CA GLN A 3 -0.01 -33.39 12.48
C GLN A 3 -0.99 -33.25 11.32
N PHE A 4 -0.51 -32.74 10.18
CA PHE A 4 -1.31 -32.61 8.97
C PHE A 4 -0.97 -33.75 8.00
N ASN A 5 -1.96 -34.57 7.67
CA ASN A 5 -1.82 -35.61 6.66
C ASN A 5 -2.31 -35.05 5.32
N ILE A 6 -1.38 -34.78 4.41
CA ILE A 6 -1.68 -34.26 3.08
C ILE A 6 -1.43 -35.37 2.07
N THR A 7 -2.48 -35.78 1.36
CA THR A 7 -2.36 -36.74 0.26
C THR A 7 -2.00 -36.00 -1.02
N ILE A 8 -0.76 -36.18 -1.50
CA ILE A 8 -0.30 -35.64 -2.77
C ILE A 8 -0.46 -36.73 -3.83
N THR A 9 -1.34 -36.52 -4.80
CA THR A 9 -1.50 -37.45 -5.93
C THR A 9 -0.33 -37.33 -6.91
N GLU A 10 -0.07 -38.38 -7.69
CA GLU A 10 0.98 -38.35 -8.72
C GLU A 10 0.73 -37.24 -9.76
N GLU A 11 -0.53 -37.03 -10.14
CA GLU A 11 -0.96 -35.92 -11.00
C GLU A 11 -0.63 -34.54 -10.40
N LEU A 12 -0.88 -34.35 -9.10
CA LEU A 12 -0.56 -33.13 -8.39
C LEU A 12 0.96 -32.92 -8.35
N LEU A 13 1.71 -33.98 -8.06
CA LEU A 13 3.17 -33.95 -8.00
C LEU A 13 3.78 -33.61 -9.37
N HIS A 14 3.32 -34.25 -10.44
CA HIS A 14 3.71 -33.91 -11.81
C HIS A 14 3.36 -32.46 -12.16
N GLY A 15 2.16 -32.00 -11.80
CA GLY A 15 1.74 -30.61 -12.01
C GLY A 15 2.63 -29.59 -11.28
N LEU A 16 3.12 -29.90 -10.07
CA LEU A 16 4.01 -29.01 -9.31
C LEU A 16 5.39 -28.82 -9.97
N PHE A 17 5.89 -29.85 -10.66
CA PHE A 17 7.24 -29.86 -11.24
C PHE A 17 7.28 -29.66 -12.77
N LEU A 18 6.14 -29.74 -13.47
CA LEU A 18 6.05 -29.54 -14.93
C LEU A 18 5.40 -28.19 -15.26
N SER A 19 6.04 -27.44 -16.17
CA SER A 19 5.85 -26.00 -16.38
C SER A 19 4.47 -25.54 -16.88
N ASN A 20 3.57 -26.45 -17.27
CA ASN A 20 2.28 -26.08 -17.88
C ASN A 20 1.07 -26.12 -16.91
N GLY A 21 1.25 -26.51 -15.64
CA GLY A 21 0.17 -26.63 -14.66
C GLY A 21 0.56 -26.26 -13.23
N ARG A 22 1.72 -25.61 -13.05
CA ARG A 22 2.32 -25.36 -11.73
C ARG A 22 1.39 -24.57 -10.81
N ASP A 23 0.85 -23.46 -11.27
CA ASP A 23 0.03 -22.60 -10.41
C ASP A 23 -1.30 -23.27 -10.00
N GLU A 24 -1.91 -24.04 -10.90
CA GLU A 24 -3.11 -24.82 -10.57
C GLU A 24 -2.80 -25.92 -9.54
N ALA A 25 -1.66 -26.62 -9.70
CA ALA A 25 -1.21 -27.62 -8.74
C ALA A 25 -0.89 -26.99 -7.36
N PHE A 26 -0.21 -25.84 -7.34
CA PHE A 26 0.04 -25.08 -6.10
C PHE A 26 -1.26 -24.60 -5.44
N SER A 27 -2.23 -24.12 -6.23
CA SER A 27 -3.54 -23.71 -5.73
C SER A 27 -4.27 -24.88 -5.06
N LYS A 28 -4.33 -26.05 -5.70
CA LYS A 28 -4.96 -27.25 -5.12
C LYS A 28 -4.25 -27.70 -3.84
N LEU A 29 -2.92 -27.69 -3.82
CA LEU A 29 -2.14 -28.05 -2.64
C LEU A 29 -2.41 -27.09 -1.47
N LEU A 30 -2.41 -25.77 -1.72
CA LEU A 30 -2.71 -24.77 -0.68
C LEU A 30 -4.15 -24.88 -0.18
N GLU A 31 -5.10 -25.16 -1.07
CA GLU A 31 -6.50 -25.38 -0.69
C GLU A 31 -6.63 -26.56 0.28
N GLU A 32 -6.00 -27.69 -0.01
CA GLU A 32 -6.01 -28.86 0.88
C GLU A 32 -5.36 -28.55 2.23
N ILE A 33 -4.17 -27.92 2.21
CA ILE A 33 -3.47 -27.52 3.44
C ILE A 33 -4.35 -26.62 4.31
N PHE A 34 -4.94 -25.57 3.73
CA PHE A 34 -5.75 -24.63 4.49
C PHE A 34 -7.04 -25.27 4.99
N ASN A 35 -7.67 -26.17 4.22
CA ASN A 35 -8.83 -26.92 4.69
C ASN A 35 -8.49 -27.84 5.86
N GLN A 36 -7.33 -28.51 5.85
CA GLN A 36 -6.86 -29.31 6.99
C GLN A 36 -6.57 -28.45 8.22
N VAL A 37 -5.96 -27.27 8.04
CA VAL A 37 -5.73 -26.32 9.14
C VAL A 37 -7.06 -25.84 9.75
N LEU A 38 -8.06 -25.52 8.92
CA LEU A 38 -9.39 -25.11 9.39
C LEU A 38 -10.08 -26.23 10.19
N LEU A 39 -9.94 -27.48 9.76
CA LEU A 39 -10.47 -28.63 10.49
C LEU A 39 -9.78 -28.80 11.84
N ALA A 40 -8.45 -28.72 11.88
CA ALA A 40 -7.67 -28.83 13.11
C ALA A 40 -8.03 -27.72 14.11
N GLN A 41 -8.10 -26.46 13.66
CA GLN A 41 -8.56 -25.34 14.49
C GLN A 41 -9.98 -25.55 15.01
N SER A 42 -10.86 -26.19 14.22
CA SER A 42 -12.20 -26.52 14.68
C SER A 42 -12.20 -27.63 15.73
N SER A 43 -11.35 -28.64 15.62
CA SER A 43 -11.23 -29.68 16.65
C SER A 43 -10.71 -29.10 17.96
N GLU A 44 -9.69 -28.24 17.88
CA GLU A 44 -9.12 -27.54 19.04
C GLU A 44 -10.15 -26.63 19.75
N GLN A 45 -10.89 -25.82 19.00
CA GLN A 45 -11.92 -24.93 19.58
C GLN A 45 -13.10 -25.69 20.19
N VAL A 46 -13.46 -26.84 19.60
CA VAL A 46 -14.55 -27.69 20.09
C VAL A 46 -14.12 -28.56 21.28
N GLY A 47 -12.82 -28.85 21.41
CA GLY A 47 -12.28 -29.78 22.41
C GLY A 47 -12.63 -31.24 22.12
N ALA A 48 -12.92 -31.61 20.87
CA ALA A 48 -13.27 -32.98 20.50
C ALA A 48 -13.06 -33.23 19.00
N GLU A 49 -12.57 -34.41 18.63
CA GLU A 49 -12.47 -34.86 17.25
C GLU A 49 -13.85 -35.16 16.62
N PRO A 50 -13.94 -35.31 15.28
CA PRO A 50 -15.16 -35.73 14.61
C PRO A 50 -15.68 -37.06 15.19
N TYR A 51 -16.97 -37.07 15.55
CA TYR A 51 -17.68 -38.23 16.12
C TYR A 51 -17.15 -38.78 17.46
N GLU A 52 -16.14 -38.15 18.06
CA GLU A 52 -15.66 -38.50 19.39
C GLU A 52 -16.76 -38.31 20.44
N ARG A 53 -16.80 -39.13 21.49
CA ARG A 53 -17.70 -38.91 22.63
C ARG A 53 -16.86 -38.43 23.81
N THR A 54 -17.00 -37.16 24.15
CA THR A 54 -16.33 -36.54 25.29
C THR A 54 -17.26 -35.55 25.97
N GLU A 55 -17.12 -35.44 27.29
CA GLU A 55 -17.84 -34.48 28.12
C GLU A 55 -17.20 -33.08 28.08
N GLU A 56 -15.94 -32.97 27.65
CA GLU A 56 -15.19 -31.70 27.55
C GLU A 56 -15.60 -30.83 26.36
N ARG A 57 -16.51 -31.33 25.50
CA ARG A 57 -16.94 -30.64 24.29
C ARG A 57 -17.66 -29.32 24.61
N THR A 58 -17.21 -28.25 23.96
CA THR A 58 -17.80 -26.91 24.12
C THR A 58 -18.91 -26.59 23.10
N ALA A 59 -18.86 -27.19 21.89
CA ALA A 59 -19.83 -26.94 20.83
C ALA A 59 -20.01 -28.14 19.89
N TYR A 60 -21.07 -28.12 19.07
CA TYR A 60 -21.31 -29.15 18.05
C TYR A 60 -21.01 -28.63 16.64
N ARG A 61 -20.39 -29.46 15.80
CA ARG A 61 -20.17 -29.17 14.37
C ARG A 61 -21.51 -29.12 13.63
N ASN A 62 -21.65 -28.18 12.70
CA ASN A 62 -22.87 -27.92 11.93
C ASN A 62 -22.56 -27.73 10.43
N GLY A 63 -21.75 -28.64 9.89
CA GLY A 63 -21.29 -28.60 8.50
C GLY A 63 -20.29 -27.49 8.22
N PHE A 64 -20.24 -27.07 6.95
CA PHE A 64 -19.25 -26.14 6.42
C PHE A 64 -19.91 -24.99 5.65
N ARG A 65 -19.18 -23.90 5.48
CA ARG A 65 -19.48 -22.86 4.51
C ARG A 65 -18.33 -22.75 3.53
N ASP A 66 -18.65 -22.86 2.25
CA ASP A 66 -17.67 -22.60 1.20
C ASP A 66 -17.38 -21.10 1.11
N ARG A 67 -16.10 -20.78 1.04
CA ARG A 67 -15.59 -19.42 0.93
C ARG A 67 -14.47 -19.40 -0.09
N GLN A 68 -14.65 -18.60 -1.13
CA GLN A 68 -13.57 -18.32 -2.06
C GLN A 68 -12.56 -17.32 -1.47
N MET A 69 -11.28 -17.59 -1.65
CA MET A 69 -10.16 -16.72 -1.31
C MET A 69 -9.24 -16.59 -2.52
N THR A 70 -9.12 -15.37 -3.07
CA THR A 70 -8.21 -15.12 -4.19
C THR A 70 -6.79 -14.93 -3.69
N THR A 71 -5.84 -15.69 -4.23
CA THR A 71 -4.42 -15.64 -3.88
C THR A 71 -3.59 -15.40 -5.15
N ARG A 72 -2.27 -15.25 -4.99
CA ARG A 72 -1.36 -15.07 -6.13
C ARG A 72 -1.28 -16.28 -7.06
N VAL A 73 -1.60 -17.48 -6.58
CA VAL A 73 -1.56 -18.73 -7.38
C VAL A 73 -2.94 -19.18 -7.87
N GLY A 74 -3.99 -18.36 -7.64
CA GLY A 74 -5.36 -18.67 -8.03
C GLY A 74 -6.37 -18.51 -6.90
N THR A 75 -7.62 -18.90 -7.18
CA THR A 75 -8.72 -18.83 -6.21
C THR A 75 -8.88 -20.15 -5.48
N LEU A 76 -8.72 -20.12 -4.15
CA LEU A 76 -8.91 -21.26 -3.26
C LEU A 76 -10.37 -21.33 -2.81
N THR A 77 -10.93 -22.54 -2.75
CA THR A 77 -12.24 -22.83 -2.17
C THR A 77 -12.07 -23.40 -0.77
N LEU A 78 -12.21 -22.53 0.24
CA LEU A 78 -12.04 -22.89 1.64
C LEU A 78 -13.35 -23.36 2.25
N ARG A 79 -13.34 -24.54 2.87
CA ARG A 79 -14.49 -25.14 3.57
C ARG A 79 -14.44 -24.76 5.04
N VAL A 80 -15.00 -23.60 5.36
CA VAL A 80 -14.93 -23.02 6.71
C VAL A 80 -15.91 -23.76 7.64
N PRO A 81 -15.46 -24.37 8.75
CA PRO A 81 -16.33 -25.07 9.70
C PRO A 81 -17.39 -24.17 10.32
N ARG A 82 -18.55 -24.74 10.62
CA ARG A 82 -19.62 -24.10 11.39
C ARG A 82 -19.84 -24.83 12.70
N HIS A 83 -20.08 -24.07 13.77
CA HIS A 83 -20.49 -24.61 15.07
C HIS A 83 -21.94 -24.20 15.37
N ARG A 84 -22.71 -25.08 16.02
CA ARG A 84 -24.15 -24.88 16.30
C ARG A 84 -24.37 -23.88 17.44
N ASN A 85 -23.59 -24.01 18.52
CA ASN A 85 -23.71 -23.23 19.75
C ASN A 85 -22.44 -22.38 20.03
N GLY A 86 -21.70 -22.00 18.98
CA GLY A 86 -20.44 -21.26 19.09
C GLY A 86 -20.07 -20.56 17.79
N LYS A 87 -19.03 -19.72 17.81
CA LYS A 87 -18.48 -19.08 16.61
C LYS A 87 -17.12 -19.67 16.32
N PHE A 88 -16.97 -20.27 15.14
CA PHE A 88 -15.66 -20.63 14.62
C PHE A 88 -14.89 -19.34 14.25
N SER A 89 -13.69 -19.18 14.80
CA SER A 89 -12.73 -18.14 14.41
C SER A 89 -11.48 -18.79 13.83
N THR A 90 -10.78 -18.08 12.96
CA THR A 90 -9.51 -18.56 12.39
C THR A 90 -8.54 -17.40 12.26
N GLU A 91 -7.27 -17.68 12.47
CA GLU A 91 -6.17 -16.73 12.27
C GLU A 91 -5.70 -16.68 10.81
N LEU A 92 -6.13 -17.63 9.96
CA LEU A 92 -5.72 -17.69 8.55
C LEU A 92 -6.19 -16.46 7.74
N PHE A 93 -7.31 -15.86 8.11
CA PHE A 93 -7.86 -14.71 7.40
C PHE A 93 -8.82 -13.90 8.28
N ALA A 94 -8.89 -12.59 8.02
CA ALA A 94 -9.86 -11.72 8.66
C ALA A 94 -11.30 -11.97 8.18
N ARG A 95 -12.27 -11.51 8.98
CA ARG A 95 -13.69 -11.54 8.59
C ARG A 95 -13.90 -10.69 7.33
N TYR A 96 -14.59 -11.25 6.34
CA TYR A 96 -14.86 -10.64 5.03
C TYR A 96 -13.64 -10.44 4.10
N GLN A 97 -12.43 -10.83 4.49
CA GLN A 97 -11.26 -10.82 3.59
C GLN A 97 -11.47 -11.74 2.39
N ARG A 98 -11.43 -11.21 1.17
CA ARG A 98 -11.65 -12.00 -0.06
C ARG A 98 -10.38 -12.31 -0.84
N SER A 99 -9.28 -11.62 -0.51
CA SER A 99 -8.01 -11.75 -1.19
C SER A 99 -6.87 -11.81 -0.18
N GLU A 100 -5.81 -12.52 -0.55
CA GLU A 100 -4.55 -12.56 0.19
C GLU A 100 -3.94 -11.15 0.33
N GLN A 101 -3.37 -10.84 1.49
CA GLN A 101 -2.73 -9.54 1.74
C GLN A 101 -1.56 -9.28 0.78
N ALA A 102 -0.77 -10.31 0.45
CA ALA A 102 0.33 -10.18 -0.49
C ALA A 102 -0.14 -9.80 -1.90
N LEU A 103 -1.28 -10.33 -2.35
CA LEU A 103 -1.87 -9.94 -3.64
C LEU A 103 -2.34 -8.48 -3.63
N ILE A 104 -2.96 -8.04 -2.53
CA ILE A 104 -3.38 -6.65 -2.35
C ILE A 104 -2.19 -5.70 -2.40
N LEU A 105 -1.13 -6.01 -1.65
CA LEU A 105 0.10 -5.22 -1.62
C LEU A 105 0.78 -5.16 -3.00
N ALA A 106 0.82 -6.28 -3.74
CA ALA A 106 1.37 -6.29 -5.09
C ALA A 106 0.58 -5.37 -6.04
N MET A 107 -0.76 -5.36 -5.97
CA MET A 107 -1.57 -4.44 -6.77
C MET A 107 -1.31 -2.97 -6.42
N MET A 108 -1.15 -2.64 -5.14
CA MET A 108 -0.84 -1.28 -4.69
C MET A 108 0.56 -0.85 -5.16
N GLU A 109 1.54 -1.74 -5.02
CA GLU A 109 2.93 -1.53 -5.45
C GLU A 109 3.02 -1.30 -6.97
N MET A 110 2.24 -2.02 -7.78
CA MET A 110 2.16 -1.76 -9.22
C MET A 110 1.74 -0.31 -9.52
N VAL A 111 0.72 0.20 -8.81
CA VAL A 111 0.25 1.58 -8.99
C VAL A 111 1.32 2.58 -8.57
N ILE A 112 2.02 2.34 -7.46
CA ILE A 112 3.14 3.17 -6.99
C ILE A 112 4.26 3.23 -8.05
N ASN A 113 4.55 2.10 -8.71
CA ASN A 113 5.53 2.01 -9.79
C ASN A 113 5.02 2.53 -11.15
N GLY A 114 3.85 3.19 -11.19
CA GLY A 114 3.34 3.87 -12.38
C GLY A 114 2.50 2.99 -13.32
N VAL A 115 2.12 1.78 -12.91
CA VAL A 115 1.19 0.95 -13.68
C VAL A 115 -0.22 1.50 -13.53
N SER A 116 -0.89 1.80 -14.65
CA SER A 116 -2.27 2.30 -14.60
C SER A 116 -3.24 1.26 -14.05
N THR A 117 -4.30 1.69 -13.38
CA THR A 117 -5.29 0.78 -12.76
C THR A 117 -5.93 -0.19 -13.75
N ARG A 118 -6.07 0.19 -15.02
CA ARG A 118 -6.53 -0.71 -16.10
C ARG A 118 -5.49 -1.75 -16.49
N LYS A 119 -4.21 -1.40 -16.47
CA LYS A 119 -3.12 -2.36 -16.71
C LYS A 119 -3.01 -3.36 -15.54
N VAL A 120 -3.20 -2.90 -14.30
CA VAL A 120 -3.27 -3.79 -13.13
C VAL A 120 -4.36 -4.84 -13.32
N GLU A 121 -5.57 -4.43 -13.74
CA GLU A 121 -6.67 -5.35 -14.04
C GLU A 121 -6.25 -6.45 -15.04
N ALA A 122 -5.65 -6.07 -16.17
CA ALA A 122 -5.15 -7.01 -17.18
C ALA A 122 -4.05 -7.94 -16.64
N ILE A 123 -3.09 -7.40 -15.88
CA ILE A 123 -2.01 -8.19 -15.27
C ILE A 123 -2.57 -9.21 -14.28
N THR A 124 -3.51 -8.81 -13.42
CA THR A 124 -4.11 -9.73 -12.43
C THR A 124 -4.97 -10.81 -13.09
N GLN A 125 -5.63 -10.49 -14.21
CA GLN A 125 -6.37 -11.48 -14.98
C GLN A 125 -5.43 -12.53 -15.59
N GLU A 126 -4.32 -12.09 -16.19
CA GLU A 126 -3.35 -12.96 -16.83
C GLU A 126 -2.60 -13.83 -15.82
N LEU A 127 -2.10 -13.24 -14.74
CA LEU A 127 -1.22 -13.93 -13.79
C LEU A 127 -1.99 -14.69 -12.69
N CYS A 128 -3.18 -14.24 -12.30
CA CYS A 128 -3.90 -14.80 -11.16
C CYS A 128 -5.26 -15.40 -11.54
N GLY A 129 -5.63 -15.37 -12.84
CA GLY A 129 -6.93 -15.84 -13.32
C GLY A 129 -8.13 -15.03 -12.82
N LYS A 130 -7.89 -13.85 -12.21
CA LYS A 130 -8.92 -13.01 -11.61
C LYS A 130 -8.67 -11.54 -11.90
N SER A 131 -9.66 -10.89 -12.51
CA SER A 131 -9.64 -9.45 -12.73
C SER A 131 -10.11 -8.68 -11.50
N PHE A 132 -9.44 -7.54 -11.26
CA PHE A 132 -9.85 -6.54 -10.26
C PHE A 132 -10.17 -5.24 -10.98
N SER A 133 -11.38 -4.72 -10.76
CA SER A 133 -11.82 -3.50 -11.43
C SER A 133 -10.93 -2.30 -11.08
N LYS A 134 -10.81 -1.34 -12.00
CA LYS A 134 -10.12 -0.06 -11.75
C LYS A 134 -10.54 0.65 -10.44
N SER A 135 -11.82 0.53 -10.05
CA SER A 135 -12.36 1.17 -8.85
C SER A 135 -11.94 0.41 -7.59
N THR A 136 -11.85 -0.93 -7.66
CA THR A 136 -11.28 -1.74 -6.58
C THR A 136 -9.82 -1.37 -6.35
N VAL A 137 -8.99 -1.34 -7.40
CA VAL A 137 -7.57 -0.98 -7.29
C VAL A 137 -7.41 0.44 -6.74
N SER A 138 -8.21 1.39 -7.23
CA SER A 138 -8.21 2.76 -6.70
C SER A 138 -8.62 2.83 -5.22
N ALA A 139 -9.62 2.06 -4.79
CA ALA A 139 -10.04 2.02 -3.39
C ALA A 139 -8.98 1.41 -2.47
N LEU A 140 -8.22 0.41 -2.95
CA LEU A 140 -7.07 -0.13 -2.22
C LEU A 140 -5.97 0.93 -2.05
N CYS A 141 -5.65 1.67 -3.11
CA CYS A 141 -4.63 2.72 -3.05
C CYS A 141 -5.03 3.88 -2.12
N LYS A 142 -6.32 4.20 -1.99
CA LYS A 142 -6.81 5.21 -1.02
C LYS A 142 -6.49 4.85 0.44
N GLN A 143 -6.21 3.59 0.75
CA GLN A 143 -5.78 3.19 2.08
C GLN A 143 -4.38 3.74 2.43
N LEU A 144 -3.62 4.23 1.43
CA LEU A 144 -2.35 4.92 1.64
C LEU A 144 -2.52 6.39 2.02
N ASP A 145 -3.69 6.99 1.77
CA ASP A 145 -3.92 8.43 2.01
C ASP A 145 -3.60 8.84 3.47
N PRO A 146 -3.96 8.06 4.52
CA PRO A 146 -3.57 8.38 5.88
C PRO A 146 -2.05 8.36 6.11
N MET A 147 -1.33 7.40 5.48
CA MET A 147 0.12 7.32 5.59
C MET A 147 0.81 8.49 4.87
N VAL A 148 0.31 8.84 3.67
CA VAL A 148 0.79 10.01 2.91
C VAL A 148 0.52 11.29 3.69
N HIS A 149 -0.65 11.41 4.30
CA HIS A 149 -1.00 12.56 5.14
C HIS A 149 -0.06 12.66 6.34
N ALA A 150 0.12 11.57 7.10
CA ALA A 150 1.02 11.52 8.24
C ALA A 150 2.46 11.87 7.85
N PHE A 151 2.96 11.35 6.71
CA PHE A 151 4.28 11.71 6.18
C PHE A 151 4.38 13.20 5.85
N ARG A 152 3.33 13.77 5.25
CA ARG A 152 3.28 15.18 4.84
C ARG A 152 3.20 16.14 6.03
N THR A 153 2.55 15.75 7.12
CA THR A 153 2.34 16.59 8.31
C THR A 153 3.29 16.30 9.47
N ARG A 154 4.20 15.33 9.32
CA ARG A 154 5.14 14.95 10.38
C ARG A 154 5.99 16.13 10.91
N PRO A 155 6.31 16.18 12.21
CA PRO A 155 7.32 17.08 12.74
C PRO A 155 8.67 16.93 12.03
N LEU A 156 9.39 18.03 11.89
CA LEU A 156 10.74 18.10 11.35
C LEU A 156 11.72 18.22 12.53
N GLU A 157 12.12 17.07 13.07
CA GLU A 157 12.98 16.98 14.26
C GLU A 157 14.45 17.26 13.93
N SER A 158 14.91 16.83 12.76
CA SER A 158 16.29 17.06 12.29
C SER A 158 16.52 18.52 11.89
N HIS A 159 17.78 18.97 12.00
CA HIS A 159 18.20 20.25 11.46
C HIS A 159 18.56 20.14 9.96
N TYR A 160 18.04 21.08 9.15
CA TYR A 160 18.22 21.12 7.69
C TYR A 160 18.86 22.46 7.26
N PRO A 161 20.20 22.59 7.31
CA PRO A 161 20.87 23.84 6.94
C PRO A 161 20.73 24.18 5.44
N PHE A 162 20.45 23.20 4.59
CA PHE A 162 20.27 23.42 3.15
C PHE A 162 18.93 22.91 2.67
N LEU A 163 18.29 23.69 1.80
CA LEU A 163 16.99 23.37 1.24
C LEU A 163 17.04 23.49 -0.29
N ILE A 164 16.47 22.51 -0.97
CA ILE A 164 16.23 22.53 -2.41
C ILE A 164 14.71 22.54 -2.60
N VAL A 165 14.20 23.53 -3.30
CA VAL A 165 12.76 23.69 -3.54
C VAL A 165 12.47 23.75 -5.03
N ASP A 166 11.42 23.04 -5.43
CA ASP A 166 11.06 22.88 -6.83
C ASP A 166 9.54 22.70 -6.98
N ALA A 167 9.05 22.89 -8.20
CA ALA A 167 7.64 22.70 -8.54
C ALA A 167 7.47 21.80 -9.77
N LEU A 168 6.60 20.80 -9.64
CA LEU A 168 6.20 19.91 -10.74
C LEU A 168 4.79 20.24 -11.20
N TYR A 169 4.59 20.50 -12.49
CA TYR A 169 3.26 20.72 -13.04
C TYR A 169 2.54 19.41 -13.34
N LEU A 170 1.38 19.21 -12.71
CA LEU A 170 0.50 18.06 -12.90
C LEU A 170 -0.79 18.49 -13.60
N LYS A 171 -1.28 17.68 -14.54
CA LYS A 171 -2.61 17.86 -15.14
C LYS A 171 -3.64 17.14 -14.26
N VAL A 172 -4.50 17.92 -13.60
CA VAL A 172 -5.51 17.42 -12.68
C VAL A 172 -6.90 17.77 -13.21
N ARG A 173 -7.88 16.89 -13.02
CA ARG A 173 -9.27 17.15 -13.38
C ARG A 173 -10.03 17.69 -12.18
N GLU A 174 -10.51 18.92 -12.28
CA GLU A 174 -11.24 19.63 -11.23
C GLU A 174 -12.32 20.49 -11.90
N ASP A 175 -13.52 20.54 -11.30
CA ASP A 175 -14.69 21.25 -11.86
C ASP A 175 -14.95 20.91 -13.34
N HIS A 176 -14.92 19.62 -13.64
CA HIS A 176 -15.10 19.05 -14.99
C HIS A 176 -14.05 19.46 -16.04
N ARG A 177 -13.02 20.23 -15.67
CA ARG A 177 -11.96 20.72 -16.56
C ARG A 177 -10.61 20.14 -16.19
N VAL A 178 -9.73 19.96 -17.18
CA VAL A 178 -8.33 19.61 -16.93
C VAL A 178 -7.56 20.90 -16.73
N GLN A 179 -6.95 21.06 -15.56
CA GLN A 179 -6.18 22.24 -15.17
C GLN A 179 -4.76 21.82 -14.80
N SER A 180 -3.79 22.72 -15.06
CA SER A 180 -2.45 22.56 -14.49
C SER A 180 -2.49 22.94 -13.01
N ARG A 181 -1.88 22.12 -12.17
CA ARG A 181 -1.61 22.39 -10.75
C ARG A 181 -0.11 22.25 -10.51
N GLY A 182 0.44 23.08 -9.64
CA GLY A 182 1.83 22.96 -9.20
C GLY A 182 1.90 22.04 -7.99
N LEU A 183 2.73 21.01 -8.04
CA LEU A 183 3.16 20.25 -6.87
C LEU A 183 4.46 20.86 -6.37
N LEU A 184 4.37 21.65 -5.31
CA LEU A 184 5.52 22.24 -4.64
C LEU A 184 6.22 21.15 -3.82
N ILE A 185 7.55 21.08 -3.90
CA ILE A 185 8.36 20.06 -3.23
C ILE A 185 9.52 20.75 -2.51
N ALA A 186 9.79 20.30 -1.29
CA ALA A 186 10.94 20.71 -0.50
C ALA A 186 11.78 19.49 -0.14
N VAL A 187 13.05 19.54 -0.52
CA VAL A 187 14.09 18.56 -0.16
C VAL A 187 15.07 19.23 0.80
N GLY A 188 15.13 18.74 2.03
CA GLY A 188 16.10 19.19 3.03
C GLY A 188 17.37 18.35 2.94
N VAL A 189 18.52 18.98 3.16
CA VAL A 189 19.78 18.28 3.42
C VAL A 189 20.08 18.39 4.90
N ASN A 190 20.15 17.26 5.60
CA ASN A 190 20.40 17.23 7.03
C ASN A 190 21.89 17.47 7.36
N GLU A 191 22.25 17.59 8.63
CA GLU A 191 23.63 17.84 9.07
C GLU A 191 24.62 16.73 8.66
N ALA A 192 24.14 15.50 8.47
CA ALA A 192 24.93 14.39 7.97
C ALA A 192 25.09 14.39 6.44
N GLY A 193 24.48 15.35 5.73
CA GLY A 193 24.56 15.49 4.28
C GLY A 193 23.53 14.66 3.50
N TYR A 194 22.59 13.98 4.16
CA TYR A 194 21.56 13.20 3.48
C TYR A 194 20.41 14.07 3.00
N ARG A 195 19.89 13.76 1.81
CA ARG A 195 18.73 14.43 1.21
C ARG A 195 17.45 13.71 1.59
N GLU A 196 16.47 14.48 2.06
CA GLU A 196 15.17 13.97 2.49
C GLU A 196 14.05 14.86 1.94
N ILE A 197 12.96 14.25 1.48
CA ILE A 197 11.74 15.01 1.17
C ILE A 197 11.11 15.44 2.50
N ILE A 198 11.19 16.73 2.80
CA ILE A 198 10.68 17.30 4.05
C ILE A 198 9.26 17.86 3.88
N GLY A 199 8.78 18.05 2.66
CA GLY A 199 7.40 18.45 2.42
C GLY A 199 7.03 18.48 0.95
N PHE A 200 5.73 18.37 0.69
CA PHE A 200 5.15 18.64 -0.62
C PHE A 200 3.71 19.13 -0.48
N GLN A 201 3.26 19.98 -1.40
CA GLN A 201 1.92 20.55 -1.38
C GLN A 201 1.43 20.81 -2.81
N VAL A 202 0.18 20.46 -3.09
CA VAL A 202 -0.47 20.84 -4.35
C VAL A 202 -1.01 22.26 -4.21
N ALA A 203 -0.71 23.11 -5.17
CA ALA A 203 -1.13 24.50 -5.26
C ALA A 203 -1.75 24.80 -6.63
N ASN A 204 -2.68 25.76 -6.65
CA ASN A 204 -3.37 26.19 -7.87
C ASN A 204 -2.43 26.91 -8.84
N THR A 205 -1.49 27.68 -8.30
CA THR A 205 -0.52 28.50 -9.03
C THR A 205 0.76 28.69 -8.22
N GLU A 206 1.90 28.93 -8.87
CA GLU A 206 3.18 29.25 -8.22
C GLU A 206 3.25 30.72 -7.76
N THR A 207 2.21 31.21 -7.09
CA THR A 207 2.22 32.56 -6.53
C THR A 207 3.12 32.63 -5.30
N GLU A 208 3.55 33.84 -4.96
CA GLU A 208 4.23 34.11 -3.69
C GLU A 208 3.41 33.62 -2.48
N SER A 209 2.08 33.72 -2.54
CA SER A 209 1.20 33.23 -1.48
C SER A 209 1.26 31.71 -1.31
N SER A 210 1.18 30.94 -2.41
CA SER A 210 1.23 29.47 -2.35
C SER A 210 2.57 28.98 -1.77
N TRP A 211 3.67 29.60 -2.18
CA TRP A 211 4.99 29.31 -1.62
C TRP A 211 5.11 29.74 -0.16
N GLY A 212 4.53 30.89 0.21
CA GLY A 212 4.52 31.39 1.57
C GLY A 212 3.75 30.47 2.53
N GLU A 213 2.58 29.98 2.13
CA GLU A 213 1.80 28.98 2.88
C GLU A 213 2.60 27.69 3.07
N PHE A 214 3.23 27.20 2.01
CA PHE A 214 4.06 25.99 2.06
C PHE A 214 5.25 26.16 3.01
N PHE A 215 5.98 27.28 2.92
CA PHE A 215 7.10 27.58 3.81
C PHE A 215 6.67 27.81 5.27
N ALA A 216 5.52 28.44 5.49
CA ALA A 216 4.95 28.57 6.83
C ALA A 216 4.66 27.20 7.45
N SER A 217 4.05 26.28 6.69
CA SER A 217 3.79 24.91 7.16
C SER A 217 5.08 24.17 7.53
N LEU A 218 6.15 24.30 6.73
CA LEU A 218 7.44 23.66 7.06
C LEU A 218 8.02 24.20 8.38
N LYS A 219 7.92 25.51 8.60
CA LYS A 219 8.39 26.15 9.84
C LYS A 219 7.57 25.75 11.06
N GLU A 220 6.25 25.74 10.93
CA GLU A 220 5.33 25.28 11.99
C GLU A 220 5.65 23.83 12.41
N ARG A 221 6.06 23.00 11.45
CA ARG A 221 6.49 21.63 11.70
C ARG A 221 7.89 21.51 12.32
N GLY A 222 8.67 22.59 12.42
CA GLY A 222 9.98 22.60 13.08
C GLY A 222 11.17 23.03 12.21
N LEU A 223 10.97 23.36 10.93
CA LEU A 223 12.06 23.82 10.07
C LEU A 223 12.62 25.17 10.56
N LYS A 224 13.91 25.19 10.91
CA LYS A 224 14.63 26.35 11.44
C LYS A 224 16.07 26.41 10.91
N ASP A 225 16.65 27.61 11.01
CA ASP A 225 18.07 27.89 10.76
C ASP A 225 18.58 27.46 9.37
N VAL A 226 17.73 27.58 8.34
CA VAL A 226 18.11 27.31 6.95
C VAL A 226 19.13 28.35 6.48
N ARG A 227 20.29 27.90 5.99
CA ARG A 227 21.42 28.75 5.58
C ARG A 227 21.49 29.00 4.07
N LEU A 228 21.10 28.00 3.28
CA LEU A 228 21.05 28.09 1.81
C LEU A 228 19.73 27.51 1.28
N ILE A 229 19.08 28.24 0.38
CA ILE A 229 17.95 27.74 -0.42
C ILE A 229 18.32 27.76 -1.89
N THR A 230 18.22 26.60 -2.54
CA THR A 230 18.41 26.44 -3.98
C THR A 230 17.08 26.25 -4.69
N SER A 231 16.79 27.05 -5.71
CA SER A 231 15.53 26.95 -6.47
C SER A 231 15.66 27.48 -7.91
N ASP A 232 14.64 27.29 -8.75
CA ASP A 232 14.54 28.07 -9.99
C ASP A 232 14.27 29.56 -9.69
N ASN A 233 14.54 30.44 -10.67
CA ASN A 233 14.35 31.89 -10.59
C ASN A 233 12.90 32.31 -10.89
N HIS A 234 11.93 31.58 -10.36
CA HIS A 234 10.52 31.97 -10.46
C HIS A 234 10.24 33.13 -9.48
N LYS A 235 9.69 34.24 -9.98
CA LYS A 235 9.54 35.48 -9.19
C LYS A 235 8.78 35.27 -7.88
N GLY A 236 7.66 34.55 -7.91
CA GLY A 236 6.86 34.26 -6.71
C GLY A 236 7.62 33.44 -5.67
N LEU A 237 8.44 32.49 -6.13
CA LEU A 237 9.25 31.64 -5.27
C LEU A 237 10.38 32.43 -4.61
N VAL A 238 11.13 33.20 -5.39
CA VAL A 238 12.25 34.01 -4.88
C VAL A 238 11.75 35.05 -3.87
N ASN A 239 10.60 35.68 -4.12
CA ASN A 239 9.99 36.60 -3.16
C ASN A 239 9.59 35.90 -1.86
N ALA A 240 8.94 34.74 -1.95
CA ALA A 240 8.54 33.96 -0.78
C ALA A 240 9.76 33.51 0.04
N VAL A 241 10.86 33.12 -0.61
CA VAL A 241 12.13 32.81 0.06
C VAL A 241 12.64 34.01 0.85
N LYS A 242 12.74 35.19 0.21
CA LYS A 242 13.21 36.42 0.89
C LYS A 242 12.34 36.81 2.08
N ARG A 243 11.02 36.62 1.96
CA ARG A 243 10.05 36.97 3.00
C ARG A 243 10.11 36.00 4.19
N HIS A 244 10.14 34.70 3.92
CA HIS A 244 10.05 33.68 4.97
C HIS A 244 11.42 33.35 5.55
N PHE A 245 12.51 33.39 4.79
CA PHE A 245 13.84 32.97 5.24
C PHE A 245 14.83 34.14 5.25
N GLN A 246 14.62 35.07 6.19
CA GLN A 246 15.48 36.23 6.36
C GLN A 246 16.89 35.81 6.80
N GLY A 247 17.92 36.37 6.16
CA GLY A 247 19.32 36.03 6.42
C GLY A 247 19.80 34.74 5.73
N THR A 248 18.91 33.98 5.12
CA THR A 248 19.26 32.79 4.33
C THR A 248 19.80 33.20 2.96
N THR A 249 20.89 32.56 2.53
CA THR A 249 21.42 32.75 1.18
C THR A 249 20.50 32.08 0.18
N TRP A 250 20.15 32.76 -0.91
CA TRP A 250 19.45 32.16 -2.03
C TRP A 250 20.38 31.96 -3.22
N GLN A 251 20.31 30.78 -3.83
CA GLN A 251 21.05 30.44 -5.03
C GLN A 251 20.10 29.92 -6.11
N ARG A 252 20.29 30.40 -7.35
CA ARG A 252 19.61 29.82 -8.50
C ARG A 252 20.17 28.43 -8.81
N CYS A 253 19.28 27.46 -8.99
CA CYS A 253 19.61 26.11 -9.39
C CYS A 253 20.28 26.11 -10.77
N GLN A 254 21.52 25.59 -10.83
CA GLN A 254 22.29 25.54 -12.07
C GLN A 254 21.69 24.56 -13.08
N THR A 255 21.08 23.47 -12.62
CA THR A 255 20.37 22.52 -13.49
C THR A 255 19.21 23.19 -14.21
N HIS A 256 18.37 23.95 -13.49
CA HIS A 256 17.29 24.73 -14.11
C HIS A 256 17.85 25.80 -15.07
N PHE A 257 18.90 26.52 -14.66
CA PHE A 257 19.54 27.51 -15.54
C PHE A 257 20.10 26.89 -16.83
N SER A 258 20.63 25.68 -16.78
CA SER A 258 21.15 25.00 -17.98
C SER A 258 20.09 24.40 -18.90
N ARG A 259 18.90 24.12 -18.36
CA ARG A 259 17.80 23.44 -19.09
C ARG A 259 16.75 24.42 -19.64
N ASN A 260 16.58 25.57 -18.97
CA ASN A 260 15.64 26.63 -19.35
C ASN A 260 16.28 27.58 -20.35
#